data_AF-A0A967HN16-F1
#
_entry.id   AF-A0A967HN16-F1
#
_cell.length_a   1.000
_cell.length_b   1.000
_cell.length_c   1.000
_cell.angle_alpha   90.00
_cell.angle_beta   90.00
_cell.angle_gamma   90.00
#
_symmetry.space_group_name_H-M   'P 1'
#
loop_
_entity.id
_entity.type
_entity.pdbx_description
1 polymer ?
#
loop_
_entity_poly.entity_id
_entity_poly.type
_entity_poly.pdbx_seq_one_letter_code
_entity_poly.pdbx_strand_id
1 'polypeptide(L)' 'RRGIGILNAPGTIDSDYRGEVKVPLINHDRAVQVVEHGDRIAQLLLARVVHVRWQETDALPDSERGAGGFGSTGR' A
#
# COMPACT_ATOMS: atom_id res chain seq x y z
N ARG A 1 -8.00 4.86 -19.66
CA ARG A 1 -7.27 4.39 -18.45
C ARG A 1 -6.67 3.02 -18.80
N ARG A 2 -5.40 2.73 -18.49
CA ARG A 2 -4.65 1.59 -19.07
C ARG A 2 -4.77 0.24 -18.33
N GLY A 3 -5.56 0.15 -17.25
CA GLY A 3 -5.65 -1.08 -16.42
C GLY A 3 -4.37 -1.48 -15.67
N ILE A 4 -3.32 -0.63 -15.69
CA ILE A 4 -2.06 -0.87 -14.99
C ILE A 4 -2.22 -0.58 -13.50
N GLY A 5 -1.78 -1.53 -12.67
CA GLY A 5 -1.63 -1.42 -11.22
C GLY A 5 -0.19 -1.75 -10.78
N ILE A 6 0.04 -1.67 -9.48
CA ILE A 6 1.29 -2.11 -8.83
C ILE A 6 0.92 -3.20 -7.84
N LEU A 7 1.52 -4.38 -7.98
CA LEU A 7 1.10 -5.59 -7.27
C LEU A 7 1.19 -5.45 -5.74
N ASN A 8 2.21 -4.76 -5.25
CA ASN A 8 2.42 -4.52 -3.83
C ASN A 8 1.95 -3.13 -3.38
N ALA A 9 1.03 -2.49 -4.09
CA ALA A 9 0.56 -1.15 -3.72
C ALA A 9 -0.14 -1.13 -2.36
N PRO A 10 0.18 -0.15 -1.47
CA PRO A 10 1.32 0.77 -1.55
C PRO A 10 2.66 0.06 -1.27
N GLY A 11 3.64 0.22 -2.17
CA GLY A 11 4.97 -0.36 -1.98
C GLY A 11 5.71 0.35 -0.86
N THR A 12 6.21 -0.40 0.13
CA THR A 12 7.00 0.13 1.25
C THR A 12 8.48 0.02 0.94
N ILE A 13 9.23 1.10 1.15
CA ILE A 13 10.69 1.15 1.00
C ILE A 13 11.27 1.48 2.37
N ASP A 14 12.06 0.57 2.92
CA ASP A 14 12.70 0.77 4.23
C ASP A 14 13.77 1.87 4.17
N SER A 15 13.92 2.60 5.27
CA SER A 15 14.79 3.79 5.34
C SER A 15 16.28 3.50 5.11
N ASP A 16 16.71 2.27 5.33
CA ASP A 16 18.06 1.78 5.15
C ASP A 16 18.27 1.07 3.80
N TYR A 17 17.24 0.93 2.97
CA TYR A 17 17.37 0.37 1.64
C TYR A 17 18.23 1.27 0.73
N ARG A 18 19.18 0.66 0.01
CA ARG A 18 20.11 1.35 -0.91
C ARG A 18 20.14 0.75 -2.32
N GLY A 19 19.32 -0.28 -2.56
CA GLY A 19 19.22 -0.91 -3.87
C GLY A 19 18.42 -0.07 -4.86
N GLU A 20 18.37 -0.55 -6.09
CA GLU A 20 17.50 0.02 -7.13
C GLU A 20 16.03 -0.14 -6.75
N VAL A 21 15.26 0.94 -6.84
CA VAL A 21 13.81 0.91 -6.66
C VAL A 21 13.16 0.28 -7.89
N LYS A 22 12.48 -0.86 -7.70
CA LYS A 22 11.73 -1.55 -8.75
C LYS A 22 10.23 -1.41 -8.54
N VAL A 23 9.46 -1.38 -9.63
CA VAL A 23 8.00 -1.27 -9.63
C VAL A 23 7.40 -2.54 -10.23
N PRO A 24 6.82 -3.46 -9.41
CA PRO A 24 6.17 -4.66 -9.93
C PRO A 24 4.82 -4.31 -10.53
N LEU A 25 4.84 -3.88 -11.80
CA LEU A 25 3.64 -3.55 -12.56
C LEU A 25 2.80 -4.80 -12.85
N ILE A 26 1.48 -4.65 -12.76
CA ILE A 26 0.50 -5.66 -13.17
C ILE A 26 -0.47 -5.03 -14.17
N ASN A 27 -0.75 -5.74 -15.26
CA ASN A 27 -1.80 -5.38 -16.20
C ASN A 27 -3.08 -6.14 -15.83
N HIS A 28 -4.12 -5.43 -15.39
CA HIS A 28 -5.44 -6.01 -15.13
C HIS A 28 -6.36 -5.98 -16.35
N ASP A 29 -5.92 -5.34 -17.44
CA ASP A 29 -6.67 -5.33 -18.69
C ASP A 29 -6.39 -6.62 -19.50
N ARG A 30 -7.34 -6.97 -20.37
CA ARG A 30 -7.16 -8.03 -21.37
C ARG A 30 -6.30 -7.56 -22.53
N ALA A 31 -6.31 -6.26 -22.82
CA ALA A 31 -5.47 -5.67 -23.86
C ALA A 31 -4.01 -5.57 -23.40
N VAL A 32 -3.08 -5.78 -24.33
CA VAL A 32 -1.64 -5.59 -24.10
C VAL A 32 -1.35 -4.12 -23.80
N GLN A 33 -0.44 -3.88 -22.84
CA GLN A 33 0.02 -2.56 -22.46
C GLN A 33 1.53 -2.46 -22.68
N VAL A 34 1.96 -1.51 -23.50
CA VAL A 34 3.39 -1.26 -23.79
C VAL A 34 3.94 -0.16 -22.88
N VAL A 35 5.05 -0.41 -22.20
CA VAL A 35 5.75 0.59 -21.38
C VAL A 35 7.06 0.90 -22.08
N GLU A 36 7.27 2.17 -22.39
CA GLU A 36 8.48 2.63 -23.06
C GLU A 36 9.47 3.24 -22.06
N HIS A 37 10.74 3.27 -22.43
CA HIS A 37 11.74 3.94 -21.61
C HIS A 37 11.41 5.44 -21.48
N GLY A 38 11.42 5.95 -20.25
CA GLY A 38 11.06 7.34 -19.93
C GLY A 38 9.59 7.55 -19.54
N ASP A 39 8.74 6.53 -19.68
CA ASP A 39 7.37 6.60 -19.20
C ASP A 39 7.32 6.79 -17.67
N ARG A 40 6.43 7.68 -17.22
CA ARG A 40 6.12 7.84 -15.80
C ARG A 40 5.15 6.76 -15.36
N ILE A 41 5.65 5.71 -14.69
CA ILE A 41 4.88 4.51 -14.34
C ILE A 41 4.43 4.42 -12.88
N ALA A 42 4.97 5.26 -12.00
CA ALA A 42 4.65 5.30 -10.58
C ALA A 42 4.95 6.68 -9.99
N GLN A 43 4.60 6.86 -8.72
CA GLN A 43 4.94 8.04 -7.92
C GLN A 43 5.46 7.58 -6.55
N LEU A 44 6.41 8.32 -5.99
CA LEU A 44 6.99 8.06 -4.66
C LEU A 44 6.50 9.14 -3.69
N LEU A 45 6.03 8.71 -2.52
CA LEU A 45 5.66 9.60 -1.42
C LEU A 45 6.57 9.32 -0.22
N LEU A 46 7.08 10.39 0.39
CA LEU A 46 7.80 10.31 1.67
C LEU A 46 6.83 10.64 2.79
N ALA A 47 6.70 9.72 3.76
CA ALA A 47 5.82 9.88 4.91
C ALA A 47 6.57 9.60 6.21
N ARG A 48 6.14 10.23 7.31
CA ARG A 48 6.63 9.89 8.65
C ARG A 48 6.07 8.52 9.06
N VAL A 49 6.94 7.65 9.57
CA VAL A 49 6.56 6.38 10.20
C VAL A 49 6.82 6.45 11.70
N VAL A 50 5.92 5.88 12.50
CA VAL A 50 6.05 5.79 13.96
C VAL A 50 6.58 4.40 14.32
N HIS A 51 7.59 4.36 15.19
CA HIS A 51 8.10 3.09 15.74
C HIS A 51 7.28 2.71 16.97
N VAL A 52 6.52 1.62 16.86
CA VAL A 52 5.64 1.14 17.93
C VAL A 52 6.44 0.29 18.94
N ARG A 53 6.18 0.51 20.23
CA ARG A 53 6.54 -0.43 21.30
C ARG A 53 5.28 -1.09 21.80
N TRP A 54 5.22 -2.42 21.70
CA TRP A 54 4.06 -3.19 22.16
C TRP A 54 4.02 -3.26 23.68
N GLN A 55 2.82 -3.18 24.26
CA GLN A 55 2.53 -3.42 25.67
C GLN A 55 1.39 -4.43 25.75
N GLU A 56 1.69 -5.64 26.20
CA GLU A 56 0.71 -6.71 26.36
C GLU A 56 -0.26 -6.41 27.51
N THR A 57 -1.54 -6.75 27.34
CA THR A 57 -2.60 -6.52 28.33
C THR A 57 -3.73 -7.52 28.14
N ASP A 58 -4.50 -7.77 29.20
CA ASP A 58 -5.61 -8.73 29.18
C ASP A 58 -6.84 -8.21 28.43
N ALA A 59 -7.07 -6.88 28.41
CA ALA A 59 -8.23 -6.28 27.75
C ALA A 59 -7.98 -4.81 27.32
N LEU A 60 -8.65 -4.39 26.25
CA LEU A 60 -8.71 -2.99 25.81
C LEU A 60 -10.03 -2.33 26.26
N PRO A 61 -10.07 -1.00 26.46
CA PRO A 61 -11.32 -0.28 26.72
C PRO A 61 -12.32 -0.38 25.57
N ASP A 62 -13.61 -0.25 25.89
CA ASP A 62 -14.67 -0.18 24.88
C ASP A 62 -14.53 1.06 23.98
N SER A 63 -15.02 0.96 22.75
CA SER A 63 -15.12 2.08 21.81
C SER A 63 -16.44 2.03 21.04
N GLU A 64 -16.92 3.17 20.57
CA GLU A 64 -18.15 3.25 19.77
C GLU A 64 -18.09 2.37 18.51
N ARG A 65 -16.89 2.15 17.96
CA ARG A 65 -16.68 1.29 16.78
C ARG A 65 -16.70 -0.20 17.10
N GLY A 66 -16.29 -0.58 18.32
CA GLY A 66 -16.17 -1.96 18.76
C GLY A 66 -15.42 -2.85 17.76
N ALA A 67 -15.94 -4.06 17.54
CA ALA A 67 -15.41 -5.03 16.58
C ALA A 67 -15.81 -4.79 15.10
N GLY A 68 -16.46 -3.65 14.78
CA GLY A 68 -16.88 -3.33 13.43
C GLY A 68 -15.70 -3.26 12.45
N GLY A 69 -15.88 -3.73 11.22
CA GLY A 69 -14.86 -3.72 10.16
C GLY A 69 -15.50 -4.05 8.81
N PHE A 70 -14.73 -4.01 7.72
CA PHE A 70 -15.16 -4.53 6.41
C PHE A 70 -16.54 -4.03 5.93
N GLY A 71 -16.82 -2.73 6.08
CA GLY A 71 -18.11 -2.15 5.67
C GLY A 71 -19.22 -2.21 6.72
N SER A 72 -18.89 -2.47 8.00
CA SER A 72 -19.86 -2.58 9.11
C SER A 72 -20.78 -1.37 9.33
N THR A 73 -20.43 -0.20 8.79
CA THR A 73 -21.26 1.02 8.88
C THR A 73 -22.36 1.08 7.83
N GLY A 74 -22.45 0.11 6.91
CA GLY A 74 -23.49 0.04 5.91
C GLY A 74 -23.34 1.09 4.80
N ARG A 75 -22.52 0.74 3.81
CA ARG A 75 -22.67 0.92 2.35
C ARG A 75 -21.51 0.22 1.68
#